data_AF-A0A250FAK1-F1
#
_entry.id   AF-A0A250FAK1-F1
#
_cell.length_a   1.000
_cell.length_b   1.000
_cell.length_c   1.000
_cell.angle_alpha   90.00
_cell.angle_beta   90.00
_cell.angle_gamma   90.00
#
_symmetry.space_group_name_H-M   'P 1'
#
loop_
_entity.id
_entity.type
_entity.pdbx_description
1 polymer ?
#
loop_
_entity_poly.entity_id
_entity_poly.type
_entity_poly.pdbx_seq_one_letter_code
_entity_poly.pdbx_strand_id
1 'polypeptide(L)'
;MLKNPNQFAKAMTYLNAHGISVYKTAVSNFDQLRIYIDNNGQVTPSQQLYTHKSVTAKLEELVLLLYHKVSKQLSENSTNT
;
A
#
# COMPACT_ATOMS: atom_id res chain seq x y z
N MET A 1 -0.94 15.75 1.44
CA MET A 1 -1.16 15.60 -0.02
C MET A 1 -0.19 14.55 -0.55
N LEU A 2 -0.53 13.87 -1.64
CA LEU A 2 0.38 12.94 -2.32
C LEU A 2 1.53 13.70 -2.97
N LYS A 3 2.73 13.14 -2.95
CA LYS A 3 3.90 13.73 -3.62
C LYS A 3 3.87 13.50 -5.12
N ASN A 4 3.44 12.32 -5.57
CA ASN A 4 3.29 12.00 -7.00
C ASN A 4 2.00 11.21 -7.27
N PRO A 5 0.86 11.89 -7.50
CA PRO A 5 -0.43 11.24 -7.68
C PRO A 5 -0.47 10.22 -8.81
N ASN A 6 0.20 10.49 -9.94
CA ASN A 6 0.20 9.60 -11.11
C ASN A 6 0.96 8.30 -10.84
N GLN A 7 2.13 8.40 -10.21
CA GLN A 7 2.92 7.23 -9.83
C GLN A 7 2.18 6.40 -8.77
N PHE A 8 1.58 7.07 -7.79
CA PHE A 8 0.78 6.40 -6.77
C PHE A 8 -0.41 5.65 -7.37
N ALA A 9 -1.17 6.28 -8.28
CA ALA A 9 -2.29 5.63 -8.95
C ALA A 9 -1.85 4.41 -9.77
N LYS A 10 -0.75 4.53 -10.53
CA LYS A 10 -0.18 3.39 -11.27
C LYS A 10 0.21 2.24 -10.36
N ALA A 11 0.88 2.54 -9.24
CA ALA A 11 1.28 1.53 -8.26
C ALA A 11 0.08 0.82 -7.62
N MET A 12 -0.96 1.57 -7.22
CA MET A 12 -2.21 1.02 -6.71
C MET A 12 -2.88 0.08 -7.70
N THR A 13 -3.03 0.49 -8.97
CA THR A 13 -3.63 -0.34 -10.02
C THR A 13 -2.84 -1.64 -10.22
N TYR A 14 -1.51 -1.54 -10.28
CA TYR A 14 -0.66 -2.72 -10.45
C TYR A 14 -0.78 -3.69 -9.27
N LEU A 15 -0.72 -3.19 -8.04
CA LEU A 15 -0.89 -4.03 -6.84
C LEU A 15 -2.26 -4.70 -6.81
N ASN A 16 -3.32 -3.96 -7.13
CA ASN A 16 -4.68 -4.51 -7.16
C ASN A 16 -4.82 -5.66 -8.17
N ALA A 17 -4.22 -5.51 -9.36
CA ALA A 17 -4.18 -6.59 -10.36
C ALA A 17 -3.44 -7.85 -9.89
N HIS A 18 -2.62 -7.75 -8.85
CA HIS A 18 -1.91 -8.86 -8.20
C HIS A 18 -2.55 -9.28 -6.87
N GLY A 19 -3.80 -8.86 -6.61
CA GLY A 19 -4.54 -9.21 -5.41
C GLY A 19 -4.05 -8.50 -4.14
N ILE A 20 -3.26 -7.44 -4.27
CA ILE A 20 -2.75 -6.65 -3.14
C ILE A 20 -3.47 -5.30 -3.09
N SER A 21 -4.11 -5.01 -1.97
CA SER A 21 -4.74 -3.71 -1.71
C SER A 21 -4.18 -3.09 -0.45
N VAL A 22 -3.88 -1.79 -0.51
CA VAL A 22 -3.40 -1.01 0.65
C VAL A 22 -4.40 0.11 0.92
N TYR A 23 -4.97 0.13 2.11
CA TYR A 23 -5.99 1.10 2.49
C TYR A 23 -5.83 1.56 3.93
N LYS A 24 -6.52 2.64 4.30
CA LYS A 24 -6.56 3.18 5.66
C LYS A 24 -7.99 3.25 6.15
N THR A 25 -8.21 2.93 7.42
CA THR A 25 -9.52 3.11 8.06
C THR A 25 -9.37 3.68 9.48
N ALA A 26 -10.42 4.32 9.98
CA ALA A 26 -10.47 4.80 11.35
C ALA A 26 -10.60 3.61 12.32
N VAL A 27 -9.80 3.60 13.38
CA VAL A 27 -9.80 2.52 14.40
C VAL A 27 -10.61 2.89 15.65
N SER A 28 -10.65 4.17 16.02
CA SER A 28 -11.50 4.70 17.09
C SER A 28 -11.61 6.22 16.89
N ASN A 29 -12.62 6.85 17.51
CA ASN A 29 -12.83 8.30 17.64
C ASN A 29 -12.57 9.21 16.42
N PHE A 30 -12.63 8.67 15.19
CA PHE A 30 -12.42 9.35 13.90
C PHE A 30 -11.05 10.02 13.66
N ASP A 31 -10.24 10.23 14.70
CA ASP A 31 -8.93 10.90 14.60
C ASP A 31 -7.76 9.94 14.41
N GLN A 32 -7.93 8.69 14.81
CA GLN A 32 -6.91 7.64 14.69
C GLN A 32 -7.18 6.74 13.50
N LEU A 33 -6.19 6.64 12.61
CA LEU A 33 -6.24 5.86 11.39
C LEU A 33 -5.19 4.75 11.46
N ARG A 34 -5.52 3.59 10.88
CA ARG A 34 -4.59 2.48 10.72
C ARG A 34 -4.53 2.09 9.25
N ILE A 35 -3.36 1.71 8.80
CA ILE A 35 -3.15 1.22 7.43
C ILE A 35 -3.28 -0.31 7.46
N TYR A 36 -3.88 -0.86 6.41
CA TYR A 36 -4.09 -2.29 6.24
C TYR A 36 -3.56 -2.70 4.88
N ILE A 37 -2.89 -3.86 4.83
CA ILE A 37 -2.49 -4.54 3.61
C ILE A 37 -3.38 -5.77 3.51
N ASP A 38 -4.24 -5.81 2.50
CA ASP A 38 -4.93 -7.02 2.10
C ASP A 38 -4.13 -7.67 0.98
N ASN A 39 -3.68 -8.90 1.21
CA ASN A 39 -3.01 -9.71 0.21
C ASN A 39 -3.84 -10.98 -0.03
N ASN A 40 -4.63 -10.98 -1.09
CA ASN A 40 -5.51 -12.09 -1.48
C ASN A 40 -6.42 -12.58 -0.34
N GLY A 41 -7.00 -11.65 0.42
CA GLY A 41 -7.89 -11.92 1.55
C GLY A 41 -7.17 -12.04 2.90
N GLN A 42 -5.84 -12.09 2.92
CA GLN A 42 -5.07 -12.03 4.16
C GLN A 42 -4.80 -10.57 4.55
N VAL A 43 -5.57 -10.07 5.52
CA VAL A 43 -5.49 -8.69 5.98
C VAL A 43 -4.47 -8.55 7.12
N THR A 44 -3.46 -7.71 6.92
CA THR A 44 -2.44 -7.37 7.91
C THR A 44 -2.51 -5.88 8.28
N PRO A 45 -2.83 -5.54 9.53
CA PRO A 45 -2.80 -4.16 10.01
C PRO A 45 -1.37 -3.66 10.25
N SER A 46 -1.14 -2.36 10.05
CA SER A 46 0.05 -1.68 10.55
C SER A 46 0.06 -1.68 12.09
N GLN A 47 1.24 -1.91 12.67
CA GLN A 47 1.42 -1.81 14.12
C GLN A 47 1.20 -0.38 14.63
N GLN A 48 1.62 0.61 13.84
CA GLN A 48 1.47 2.02 14.16
C GLN A 48 0.07 2.55 13.82
N LEU A 49 -0.41 3.47 14.66
CA LEU A 49 -1.56 4.35 14.39
C LEU A 49 -1.08 5.70 13.85
N TYR A 50 -1.91 6.29 12.99
CA TYR A 50 -1.65 7.53 12.29
C TYR A 50 -2.78 8.53 12.52
N THR A 51 -2.51 9.79 12.21
CA THR A 51 -3.53 10.84 12.15
C THR A 51 -3.84 11.18 10.69
N HIS A 52 -4.90 11.93 10.45
CA HIS A 52 -5.21 12.45 9.09
C HIS A 52 -4.04 13.18 8.44
N LYS A 53 -3.22 13.87 9.25
CA LYS A 53 -2.05 14.62 8.80
C LYS A 53 -0.91 13.70 8.32
N SER A 54 -0.67 12.57 9.00
CA SER A 54 0.49 11.71 8.73
C SER A 54 0.18 10.51 7.84
N VAL A 55 -1.06 10.00 7.86
CA VAL A 55 -1.42 8.72 7.23
C VAL A 55 -1.20 8.73 5.72
N THR A 56 -1.46 9.85 5.03
CA THR A 56 -1.44 9.88 3.56
C THR A 56 -0.03 9.70 3.02
N ALA A 57 0.97 10.35 3.63
CA ALA A 57 2.36 10.17 3.24
C ALA A 57 2.85 8.74 3.51
N LYS A 58 2.42 8.14 4.62
CA LYS A 58 2.78 6.76 4.96
C LYS A 58 2.10 5.72 4.08
N LEU A 59 0.85 5.96 3.69
CA LEU A 59 0.15 5.15 2.70
C LEU A 59 0.87 5.19 1.35
N GLU A 60 1.25 6.39 0.88
CA GLU A 60 1.98 6.57 -0.38
C GLU A 60 3.33 5.83 -0.36
N GLU A 61 4.11 6.00 0.70
CA GLU A 61 5.40 5.32 0.89
C GLU A 61 5.26 3.80 0.81
N LEU A 62 4.27 3.24 1.51
CA LEU A 62 4.03 1.80 1.56
C LEU A 62 3.59 1.23 0.21
N VAL A 63 2.68 1.92 -0.49
CA VAL A 63 2.20 1.51 -1.82
C VAL A 63 3.36 1.45 -2.81
N LEU A 64 4.20 2.48 -2.83
CA LEU A 64 5.36 2.51 -3.74
C LEU A 64 6.38 1.43 -3.38
N LEU A 65 6.65 1.22 -2.08
CA LEU A 65 7.55 0.15 -1.62
C LEU A 65 7.06 -1.24 -2.07
N LEU A 66 5.78 -1.53 -1.90
CA LEU A 66 5.19 -2.82 -2.29
C LEU A 66 5.20 -3.00 -3.81
N TYR A 67 4.84 -1.96 -4.57
CA TYR A 67 4.95 -1.97 -6.03
C TYR A 67 6.39 -2.27 -6.48
N HIS A 68 7.36 -1.56 -5.89
CA HIS A 68 8.79 -1.88 -5.79
C HIS A 68 9.09 -3.39 -5.78
N LYS A 69 8.69 -3.99 -4.67
CA LYS A 69 9.00 -5.37 -4.34
C LYS A 69 8.36 -6.37 -5.31
N VAL A 70 7.07 -6.21 -5.60
CA VAL A 70 6.29 -7.15 -6.44
C VAL A 70 6.77 -7.10 -7.88
N SER A 71 6.93 -5.89 -8.43
CA SER A 71 7.38 -5.72 -9.82
C SER A 71 8.78 -6.31 -10.05
N LYS A 72 9.69 -6.14 -9.09
CA LYS A 72 11.04 -6.72 -9.14
C LYS A 72 11.02 -8.26 -9.08
N GLN A 73 10.30 -8.84 -8.11
CA GLN A 73 10.22 -10.30 -7.95
C GLN A 73 9.72 -11.01 -9.22
N LEU A 74 8.74 -10.41 -9.92
CA LEU A 74 8.23 -10.98 -11.17
C LEU A 74 9.22 -10.83 -12.32
N SER A 75 9.95 -9.71 -12.40
CA SER A 75 11.00 -9.56 -13.42
C SER A 75 12.13 -10.59 -13.25
N GLU A 76 12.52 -10.89 -12.01
CA GLU A 76 13.59 -11.85 -11.72
C GLU A 76 13.13 -13.30 -11.94
N ASN A 77 11.88 -13.62 -11.61
CA ASN A 77 11.30 -14.94 -11.86
C ASN A 77 11.04 -15.22 -13.35
N SER A 78 10.86 -14.18 -14.17
CA SER A 78 10.63 -14.33 -15.62
C SER A 78 11.93 -14.62 -16.39
N THR A 79 13.10 -14.40 -15.79
CA THR A 79 14.42 -14.65 -16.40
C THR A 79 14.97 -16.06 -16.16
N ASN A 80 14.28 -16.89 -15.36
CA ASN A 80 14.73 -18.23 -14.97
C ASN A 80 13.88 -19.38 -15.56
N THR A 81 13.13 -19.11 -16.63
CA THR A 81 12.40 -20.11 -17.45
C THR A 81 12.89 -20.06 -18.88
#